data_AF-A0A5M4B688-F1
#
_entry.id   AF-A0A5M4B688-F1
#
_cell.length_a   1.000
_cell.length_b   1.000
_cell.length_c   1.000
_cell.angle_alpha   90.00
_cell.angle_beta   90.00
_cell.angle_gamma   90.00
#
_symmetry.space_group_name_H-M   'P 1'
#
loop_
_entity.id
_entity.type
_entity.pdbx_description
1 polymer ?
#
loop_
_entity_poly.entity_id
_entity_poly.type
_entity_poly.pdbx_seq_one_letter_code
_entity_poly.pdbx_strand_id
1 'polypeptide(L)'
;MNNIFLHKLKTAVLAVMGLFIISCTKDAPTPSNEKEDKGHDDWSKVTFTIRRGHLHGDSFHANPENLLYPTQVFTFETDGTNIVRKNKDGKVLEKGEEPILMIAGGQYAMEIVYYNAKGERMNHEFTTSEMLPIHQHFFTVKEYLNTKTNQTSTETSELLSYAYRDTNPENVMVGQYIDKRNSTKRSELTNDALGLKGYFTPNVAYAKFDMRVRLLHVQRGTKYVGNNKNKGTFPFNAPSDDLLVRSGTDFDQLLPVHVLTEPSSGNDGDYERFVQDLADYFKKSTDEIKQILRESAEQQENSNYWM
;
A
#
# COMPACT_ATOMS: atom_id res chain seq x y z
N MET A 1 -21.72 88.20 6.10
CA MET A 1 -20.89 87.97 4.90
C MET A 1 -21.19 86.54 4.46
N ASN A 2 -22.17 86.34 3.57
CA ASN A 2 -21.99 86.07 2.12
C ASN A 2 -20.88 85.02 1.87
N ASN A 3 -21.09 83.84 1.29
CA ASN A 3 -21.98 83.48 0.19
C ASN A 3 -22.31 81.98 0.14
N ILE A 4 -23.48 81.70 -0.43
CA ILE A 4 -23.97 80.44 -1.00
C ILE A 4 -23.22 80.14 -2.31
N PHE A 5 -22.81 78.89 -2.56
CA PHE A 5 -22.89 78.30 -3.91
C PHE A 5 -22.97 76.78 -3.88
N LEU A 6 -23.95 76.24 -4.61
CA LEU A 6 -24.28 74.83 -4.77
C LEU A 6 -24.00 74.42 -6.23
N HIS A 7 -23.76 73.13 -6.46
CA HIS A 7 -23.74 72.39 -7.75
C HIS A 7 -22.48 72.58 -8.64
N LYS A 8 -21.84 71.56 -9.25
CA LYS A 8 -22.32 70.31 -9.86
C LYS A 8 -21.31 69.12 -9.82
N LEU A 9 -21.92 67.93 -9.80
CA LEU A 9 -21.49 66.56 -10.10
C LEU A 9 -20.48 66.37 -11.28
N LYS A 10 -19.43 65.56 -11.10
CA LYS A 10 -18.95 64.52 -12.05
C LYS A 10 -18.18 63.40 -11.33
N THR A 11 -18.61 62.18 -11.60
CA THR A 11 -18.07 60.88 -11.23
C THR A 11 -16.65 60.64 -11.75
N ALA A 12 -15.78 60.06 -10.92
CA ALA A 12 -14.72 59.15 -11.35
C ALA A 12 -14.32 58.27 -10.15
N VAL A 13 -14.85 57.04 -10.12
CA VAL A 13 -14.37 55.97 -9.23
C VAL A 13 -13.01 55.54 -9.78
N LEU A 14 -11.93 55.87 -9.07
CA LEU A 14 -10.62 55.27 -9.34
C LEU A 14 -10.46 54.08 -8.39
N ALA A 15 -10.84 52.90 -8.87
CA ALA A 15 -10.45 51.65 -8.26
C ALA A 15 -8.94 51.47 -8.47
N VAL A 16 -8.13 51.72 -7.44
CA VAL A 16 -6.73 51.29 -7.42
C VAL A 16 -6.75 49.79 -7.13
N MET A 17 -6.89 49.04 -8.22
CA MET A 17 -6.68 47.60 -8.28
C MET A 17 -5.19 47.37 -8.05
N GLY A 18 -4.82 47.03 -6.82
CA GLY A 18 -3.48 46.59 -6.47
C GLY A 18 -3.17 45.28 -7.20
N LEU A 19 -2.49 45.41 -8.35
CA LEU A 19 -1.88 44.30 -9.07
C LEU A 19 -0.81 43.66 -8.16
N PHE A 20 -1.17 42.58 -7.48
CA PHE A 20 -0.19 41.63 -6.97
C PHE A 20 0.50 40.98 -8.17
N ILE A 21 1.65 41.52 -8.54
CA ILE A 21 2.63 40.84 -9.37
C ILE A 21 3.15 39.65 -8.58
N ILE A 22 2.57 38.46 -8.82
CA ILE A 22 3.22 37.20 -8.46
C ILE A 22 4.45 37.10 -9.38
N SER A 23 5.58 37.53 -8.85
CA SER A 23 6.88 37.28 -9.46
C SER A 23 7.11 35.77 -9.42
N CYS A 24 7.12 35.13 -10.58
CA CYS A 24 7.66 33.79 -10.74
C CYS A 24 9.15 33.83 -10.39
N THR A 25 9.51 33.45 -9.17
CA THR A 25 10.90 33.13 -8.84
C THR A 25 11.31 31.92 -9.65
N LYS A 26 12.34 32.11 -10.50
CA LYS A 26 12.96 31.07 -11.34
C LYS A 26 13.93 30.17 -10.58
N ASP A 27 13.92 30.24 -9.26
CA ASP A 27 14.84 29.48 -8.43
C ASP A 27 14.18 28.15 -8.08
N ALA A 28 14.84 27.06 -8.45
CA ALA A 28 14.50 25.74 -7.94
C ALA A 28 14.53 25.80 -6.39
N PRO A 29 13.58 25.14 -5.69
CA PRO A 29 13.63 25.07 -4.24
C PRO A 29 15.02 24.62 -3.80
N THR A 30 15.62 25.34 -2.86
CA THR A 30 16.90 24.92 -2.28
C THR A 30 16.67 23.56 -1.62
N PRO A 31 17.49 22.53 -1.90
CA PRO A 31 17.31 21.22 -1.26
C PRO A 31 17.33 21.41 0.26
N SER A 32 16.27 20.98 0.94
CA SER A 32 16.27 20.87 2.39
C SER A 32 17.30 19.82 2.81
N ASN A 33 17.92 20.01 3.97
CA ASN A 33 18.71 18.94 4.56
C ASN A 33 17.71 17.90 5.08
N GLU A 34 17.54 16.77 4.37
CA GLU A 34 16.63 15.67 4.71
C GLU A 34 16.87 15.05 6.11
N LYS A 35 18.00 15.40 6.76
CA LYS A 35 18.26 15.03 8.16
C LYS A 35 17.62 15.96 9.19
N GLU A 36 17.29 17.19 8.78
CA GLU A 36 16.72 18.24 9.63
C GLU A 36 15.24 18.47 9.31
N ASP A 37 14.84 18.30 8.04
CA ASP A 37 13.47 18.37 7.56
C ASP A 37 13.26 17.26 6.53
N LYS A 38 12.42 16.28 6.89
CA LYS A 38 12.12 15.11 6.05
C LYS A 38 11.23 15.44 4.84
N GLY A 39 10.67 16.64 4.74
CA GLY A 39 9.74 16.99 3.67
C GLY A 39 8.35 16.33 3.77
N HIS A 40 8.05 15.62 4.86
CA HIS A 40 6.73 15.03 5.18
C HIS A 40 6.50 14.96 6.70
N ASP A 41 5.24 14.84 7.12
CA ASP A 41 4.81 14.65 8.52
C ASP A 41 5.27 13.28 9.06
N ASP A 42 5.42 13.14 10.38
CA ASP A 42 5.57 11.81 11.00
C ASP A 42 4.21 11.09 11.08
N TRP A 43 4.20 9.78 10.82
CA TRP A 43 3.00 8.97 10.96
C TRP A 43 2.69 8.67 12.43
N SER A 44 1.41 8.61 12.77
CA SER A 44 0.89 8.11 14.06
C SER A 44 0.13 6.79 13.91
N LYS A 45 -0.40 6.52 12.71
CA LYS A 45 -1.09 5.29 12.37
C LYS A 45 -0.80 4.85 10.93
N VAL A 46 -0.63 3.55 10.72
CA VAL A 46 -0.55 2.92 9.40
C VAL A 46 -1.59 1.82 9.30
N THR A 47 -2.51 1.91 8.35
CA THR A 47 -3.52 0.89 8.08
C THR A 47 -3.11 0.08 6.86
N PHE A 48 -3.16 -1.24 7.00
CA PHE A 48 -3.04 -2.18 5.89
C PHE A 48 -4.40 -2.78 5.60
N THR A 49 -4.75 -2.86 4.33
CA THR A 49 -5.92 -3.62 3.87
C THR A 49 -5.49 -4.60 2.79
N ILE A 50 -5.78 -5.89 3.00
CA ILE A 50 -5.42 -6.96 2.08
C ILE A 50 -6.69 -7.69 1.64
N ARG A 51 -6.84 -7.88 0.32
CA ARG A 51 -7.99 -8.57 -0.28
C ARG A 51 -7.51 -9.64 -1.23
N ARG A 52 -8.13 -10.82 -1.20
CA ARG A 52 -7.92 -11.84 -2.22
C ARG A 52 -8.80 -11.55 -3.43
N GLY A 53 -8.29 -11.84 -4.61
CA GLY A 53 -9.00 -11.65 -5.87
C GLY A 53 -8.34 -12.36 -7.03
N HIS A 54 -8.56 -11.80 -8.21
CA HIS A 54 -8.00 -12.27 -9.48
C HIS A 54 -7.73 -11.07 -10.40
N LEU A 55 -6.91 -11.28 -11.43
CA LEU A 55 -6.49 -10.21 -12.35
C LEU A 55 -7.27 -10.28 -13.67
N HIS A 56 -7.71 -9.12 -14.15
CA HIS A 56 -8.17 -8.86 -15.50
C HIS A 56 -7.12 -7.97 -16.20
N GLY A 57 -6.08 -8.60 -16.76
CA GLY A 57 -4.89 -7.88 -17.22
C GLY A 57 -4.11 -7.30 -16.05
N ASP A 58 -3.95 -5.98 -16.00
CA ASP A 58 -3.29 -5.27 -14.89
C ASP A 58 -4.23 -4.89 -13.74
N SER A 59 -5.55 -4.98 -13.95
CA SER A 59 -6.56 -4.60 -12.97
C SER A 59 -6.88 -5.77 -12.05
N PHE A 60 -6.89 -5.51 -10.75
CA PHE A 60 -7.30 -6.50 -9.76
C PHE A 60 -8.79 -6.37 -9.44
N HIS A 61 -9.47 -7.50 -9.37
CA HIS A 61 -10.85 -7.61 -8.92
C HIS A 61 -10.92 -8.47 -7.67
N ALA A 62 -11.40 -7.91 -6.56
CA ALA A 62 -11.52 -8.69 -5.33
C ALA A 62 -12.58 -9.77 -5.46
N ASN A 63 -12.38 -10.91 -4.81
CA ASN A 63 -13.46 -11.87 -4.61
C ASN A 63 -14.48 -11.29 -3.60
N PRO A 64 -15.75 -11.70 -3.66
CA PRO A 64 -16.70 -11.41 -2.60
C PRO A 64 -16.20 -11.91 -1.25
N GLU A 65 -16.46 -11.13 -0.20
CA GLU A 65 -16.05 -11.50 1.15
C GLU A 65 -16.79 -12.73 1.65
N ASN A 66 -16.05 -13.66 2.24
CA ASN A 66 -16.56 -14.80 2.98
C ASN A 66 -15.47 -15.31 3.93
N LEU A 67 -15.71 -16.46 4.58
CA LEU A 67 -14.78 -17.08 5.52
C LEU A 67 -13.38 -17.33 4.93
N LEU A 68 -13.30 -17.78 3.68
CA LEU A 68 -12.06 -18.14 3.01
C LEU A 68 -11.36 -16.94 2.39
N TYR A 69 -12.13 -15.93 1.96
CA TYR A 69 -11.65 -14.73 1.30
C TYR A 69 -12.00 -13.45 2.10
N PRO A 70 -11.58 -13.35 3.38
CA PRO A 70 -11.88 -12.16 4.17
C PRO A 70 -11.06 -10.97 3.66
N THR A 71 -11.63 -9.76 3.76
CA THR A 71 -10.81 -8.54 3.77
C THR A 71 -10.06 -8.48 5.10
N GLN A 72 -8.73 -8.47 5.02
CA GLN A 72 -7.86 -8.51 6.19
C GLN A 72 -7.37 -7.08 6.47
N VAL A 73 -7.77 -6.53 7.60
CA VAL A 73 -7.42 -5.16 8.02
C VAL A 73 -6.71 -5.20 9.36
N PHE A 74 -5.57 -4.54 9.43
CA PHE A 74 -4.85 -4.30 10.68
C PHE A 74 -4.18 -2.93 10.63
N THR A 75 -3.87 -2.40 11.80
CA THR A 75 -3.24 -1.10 11.96
C THR A 75 -2.01 -1.20 12.83
N PHE A 76 -1.01 -0.38 12.56
CA PHE A 76 0.01 -0.02 13.54
C PHE A 76 -0.28 1.36 14.05
N GLU A 77 -0.21 1.56 15.36
CA GLU A 77 -0.32 2.86 15.99
C GLU A 77 0.90 3.10 16.89
N THR A 78 1.36 4.35 16.93
CA THR A 78 2.51 4.77 17.73
C THR A 78 2.17 5.96 18.62
N ASP A 79 2.74 5.99 19.82
CA ASP A 79 2.78 7.16 20.70
C ASP A 79 4.09 7.96 20.56
N GLY A 80 4.91 7.63 19.56
CA GLY A 80 6.24 8.17 19.32
C GLY A 80 7.37 7.34 19.95
N THR A 81 7.05 6.42 20.87
CA THR A 81 8.04 5.54 21.52
C THR A 81 7.73 4.07 21.30
N ASN A 82 6.46 3.69 21.43
CA ASN A 82 5.99 2.31 21.30
C ASN A 82 5.09 2.16 20.08
N ILE A 83 5.27 1.07 19.35
CA ILE A 83 4.41 0.70 18.21
C ILE A 83 3.62 -0.54 18.60
N VAL A 84 2.30 -0.48 18.44
CA VAL A 84 1.39 -1.62 18.65
C VAL A 84 0.68 -1.99 17.36
N ARG A 85 0.49 -3.28 17.12
CA ARG A 85 -0.37 -3.79 16.05
C ARG A 85 -1.78 -4.03 16.60
N LYS A 86 -2.80 -3.59 15.87
CA LYS A 86 -4.21 -3.80 16.22
C LYS A 86 -4.97 -4.44 15.06
N ASN A 87 -6.00 -5.22 15.37
CA ASN A 87 -6.94 -5.70 14.36
C ASN A 87 -7.95 -4.59 13.97
N LYS A 88 -8.84 -4.91 13.04
CA LYS A 88 -9.87 -3.98 12.53
C LYS A 88 -10.80 -3.42 13.62
N ASP A 89 -11.00 -4.15 14.71
CA ASP A 89 -11.87 -3.80 15.82
C ASP A 89 -11.12 -3.01 16.92
N GLY A 90 -9.83 -2.72 16.70
CA GLY A 90 -8.99 -1.94 17.63
C GLY A 90 -8.37 -2.76 18.76
N LYS A 91 -8.54 -4.09 18.77
CA LYS A 91 -7.88 -4.97 19.73
C LYS A 91 -6.38 -5.00 19.46
N VAL A 92 -5.56 -4.76 20.49
CA VAL A 92 -4.10 -4.92 20.43
C VAL A 92 -3.77 -6.40 20.28
N LEU A 93 -2.88 -6.72 19.35
CA LEU A 93 -2.49 -8.08 18.99
C LEU A 93 -1.10 -8.41 19.54
N GLU A 94 -0.97 -9.60 20.09
CA GLU A 94 0.34 -10.16 20.46
C GLU A 94 1.15 -10.54 19.22
N LYS A 95 2.46 -10.77 19.40
CA LYS A 95 3.33 -11.19 18.29
C LYS A 95 2.82 -12.50 17.67
N GLY A 96 2.56 -12.48 16.37
CA GLY A 96 2.09 -13.63 15.61
C GLY A 96 0.57 -13.88 15.68
N GLU A 97 -0.17 -13.12 16.48
CA GLU A 97 -1.62 -13.23 16.57
C GLU A 97 -2.30 -12.68 15.31
N GLU A 98 -3.40 -13.31 14.88
CA GLU A 98 -4.14 -12.95 13.66
C GLU A 98 -3.21 -12.71 12.46
N PRO A 99 -2.49 -13.75 11.99
CA PRO A 99 -1.62 -13.62 10.83
C PRO A 99 -2.41 -13.33 9.56
N ILE A 100 -1.75 -12.71 8.59
CA ILE A 100 -2.28 -12.57 7.24
C ILE A 100 -2.40 -13.95 6.63
N LEU A 101 -3.62 -14.36 6.34
CA LEU A 101 -3.94 -15.64 5.74
C LEU A 101 -3.87 -15.54 4.23
N MET A 102 -3.17 -16.47 3.62
CA MET A 102 -3.10 -16.60 2.18
C MET A 102 -3.19 -18.06 1.74
N ILE A 103 -3.43 -18.24 0.45
CA ILE A 103 -3.43 -19.51 -0.27
C ILE A 103 -2.45 -19.34 -1.43
N ALA A 104 -1.53 -20.29 -1.59
CA ALA A 104 -0.52 -20.27 -2.65
C ALA A 104 -1.17 -20.16 -4.04
N GLY A 105 -0.52 -19.41 -4.94
CA GLY A 105 -1.03 -19.09 -6.28
C GLY A 105 -2.17 -18.06 -6.30
N GLY A 106 -2.74 -17.66 -5.16
CA GLY A 106 -3.77 -16.62 -5.09
C GLY A 106 -3.21 -15.22 -5.31
N GLN A 107 -4.05 -14.30 -5.80
CA GLN A 107 -3.70 -12.88 -5.96
C GLN A 107 -4.24 -12.06 -4.80
N TYR A 108 -3.39 -11.23 -4.19
CA TYR A 108 -3.74 -10.43 -3.02
C TYR A 108 -3.42 -8.95 -3.24
N ALA A 109 -4.44 -8.12 -3.41
CA ALA A 109 -4.30 -6.67 -3.37
C ALA A 109 -3.96 -6.20 -1.96
N MET A 110 -2.95 -5.35 -1.82
CA MET A 110 -2.62 -4.65 -0.59
C MET A 110 -2.66 -3.15 -0.82
N GLU A 111 -3.28 -2.45 0.13
CA GLU A 111 -3.24 -1.00 0.29
C GLU A 111 -2.59 -0.65 1.64
N ILE A 112 -1.71 0.35 1.65
CA ILE A 112 -1.10 0.93 2.85
C ILE A 112 -1.51 2.40 2.95
N VAL A 113 -2.10 2.80 4.08
CA VAL A 113 -2.53 4.17 4.34
C VAL A 113 -1.89 4.70 5.62
N TYR A 114 -1.10 5.75 5.48
CA TYR A 114 -0.47 6.49 6.55
C TYR A 114 -1.35 7.65 7.01
N TYR A 115 -1.38 7.86 8.33
CA TYR A 115 -2.05 8.99 8.96
C TYR A 115 -1.08 9.72 9.89
N ASN A 116 -1.10 11.04 9.86
CA ASN A 116 -0.31 11.89 10.77
C ASN A 116 -0.91 11.91 12.19
N ALA A 117 -0.29 12.64 13.12
CA ALA A 117 -0.77 12.75 14.51
C ALA A 117 -2.18 13.38 14.67
N LYS A 118 -2.65 14.13 13.66
CA LYS A 118 -4.01 14.70 13.64
C LYS A 118 -5.05 13.70 13.11
N GLY A 119 -4.61 12.51 12.68
CA GLY A 119 -5.46 11.51 12.04
C GLY A 119 -5.76 11.80 10.57
N GLU A 120 -5.03 12.72 9.95
CA GLU A 120 -5.19 13.08 8.54
C GLU A 120 -4.36 12.14 7.66
N ARG A 121 -4.92 11.75 6.50
CA ARG A 121 -4.25 10.85 5.57
C ARG A 121 -3.10 11.57 4.86
N MET A 122 -1.88 11.04 4.97
CA MET A 122 -0.66 11.71 4.52
C MET A 122 0.06 11.04 3.34
N ASN A 123 -0.47 9.95 2.76
CA ASN A 123 0.17 9.25 1.62
C ASN A 123 0.62 10.17 0.47
N HIS A 124 -0.14 11.24 0.21
CA HIS A 124 0.14 12.19 -0.85
C HIS A 124 1.51 12.88 -0.69
N GLU A 125 1.99 13.04 0.55
CA GLU A 125 3.30 13.63 0.86
C GLU A 125 4.45 12.77 0.33
N PHE A 126 4.31 11.44 0.27
CA PHE A 126 5.32 10.55 -0.31
C PHE A 126 5.34 10.54 -1.85
N THR A 127 4.42 11.26 -2.51
CA THR A 127 4.23 11.21 -3.98
C THR A 127 4.57 12.49 -4.70
N THR A 128 5.07 13.50 -4.00
CA THR A 128 5.58 14.72 -4.64
C THR A 128 6.82 14.42 -5.48
N SER A 129 7.21 15.35 -6.36
CA SER A 129 8.40 15.21 -7.21
C SER A 129 9.69 15.05 -6.42
N GLU A 130 9.73 15.61 -5.21
CA GLU A 130 10.88 15.61 -4.31
C GLU A 130 10.91 14.32 -3.48
N MET A 131 9.74 13.85 -3.03
CA MET A 131 9.62 12.75 -2.09
C MET A 131 9.61 11.38 -2.74
N LEU A 132 8.96 11.25 -3.91
CA LEU A 132 8.85 9.98 -4.61
C LEU A 132 10.23 9.36 -4.93
N PRO A 133 11.26 10.10 -5.40
CA PRO A 133 12.59 9.54 -5.67
C PRO A 133 13.36 9.00 -4.47
N ILE A 134 12.93 9.30 -3.25
CA ILE A 134 13.64 8.90 -2.01
C ILE A 134 12.80 7.98 -1.11
N HIS A 135 11.57 7.62 -1.50
CA HIS A 135 10.70 6.70 -0.75
C HIS A 135 10.37 5.42 -1.51
N GLN A 136 10.51 4.26 -0.85
CA GLN A 136 10.08 2.97 -1.37
C GLN A 136 9.81 1.96 -0.25
N HIS A 137 8.69 1.25 -0.33
CA HIS A 137 8.42 0.08 0.50
C HIS A 137 9.19 -1.14 0.01
N PHE A 138 9.78 -1.88 0.95
CA PHE A 138 10.36 -3.19 0.72
C PHE A 138 9.67 -4.22 1.62
N PHE A 139 9.48 -5.42 1.07
CA PHE A 139 8.83 -6.55 1.74
C PHE A 139 9.82 -7.72 1.72
N THR A 140 10.49 -7.94 2.84
CA THR A 140 11.58 -8.91 2.96
C THR A 140 11.23 -10.00 3.96
N VAL A 141 11.59 -11.25 3.66
CA VAL A 141 11.41 -12.39 4.53
C VAL A 141 12.77 -13.04 4.77
N LYS A 142 13.13 -13.26 6.04
CA LYS A 142 14.43 -13.84 6.40
C LYS A 142 14.41 -15.37 6.28
N GLU A 143 13.35 -15.99 6.77
CA GLU A 143 13.15 -17.43 6.80
C GLU A 143 11.66 -17.71 6.90
N TYR A 144 11.26 -18.94 6.54
CA TYR A 144 9.91 -19.44 6.76
C TYR A 144 9.92 -20.86 7.32
N LEU A 145 8.91 -21.17 8.12
CA LEU A 145 8.61 -22.50 8.62
C LEU A 145 7.63 -23.20 7.67
N ASN A 146 8.00 -24.37 7.16
CA ASN A 146 7.06 -25.27 6.50
C ASN A 146 6.21 -25.98 7.57
N THR A 147 4.90 -25.74 7.60
CA THR A 147 4.00 -26.25 8.63
C THR A 147 3.61 -27.71 8.46
N LYS A 148 3.90 -28.34 7.31
CA LYS A 148 3.70 -29.78 7.10
C LYS A 148 4.91 -30.58 7.54
N THR A 149 6.12 -30.09 7.31
CA THR A 149 7.38 -30.80 7.64
C THR A 149 8.04 -30.31 8.92
N ASN A 150 7.60 -29.18 9.48
CA ASN A 150 8.24 -28.46 10.58
C ASN A 150 9.70 -28.06 10.31
N GLN A 151 10.09 -27.95 9.04
CA GLN A 151 11.43 -27.51 8.64
C GLN A 151 11.46 -26.01 8.39
N THR A 152 12.53 -25.35 8.81
CA THR A 152 12.79 -23.94 8.50
C THR A 152 13.68 -23.83 7.27
N SER A 153 13.35 -22.91 6.37
CA SER A 153 14.14 -22.60 5.17
C SER A 153 14.49 -21.11 5.15
N THR A 154 15.73 -20.81 4.77
CA THR A 154 16.22 -19.45 4.49
C THR A 154 16.14 -19.09 3.01
N GLU A 155 15.73 -20.01 2.14
CA GLU A 155 15.54 -19.77 0.72
C GLU A 155 14.19 -19.06 0.49
N THR A 156 14.19 -17.73 0.59
CA THR A 156 12.97 -16.90 0.59
C THR A 156 12.74 -16.12 -0.70
N SER A 157 13.67 -16.18 -1.67
CA SER A 157 13.60 -15.38 -2.90
C SER A 157 12.33 -15.67 -3.71
N GLU A 158 11.90 -16.92 -3.74
CA GLU A 158 10.73 -17.38 -4.48
C GLU A 158 9.47 -17.49 -3.61
N LEU A 159 9.53 -17.15 -2.32
CA LEU A 159 8.42 -17.37 -1.37
C LEU A 159 7.16 -16.56 -1.75
N LEU A 160 7.38 -15.33 -2.22
CA LEU A 160 6.35 -14.38 -2.62
C LEU A 160 6.79 -13.68 -3.91
N SER A 161 5.82 -13.36 -4.76
CA SER A 161 5.95 -12.36 -5.81
C SER A 161 5.21 -11.09 -5.39
N TYR A 162 5.71 -9.92 -5.79
CA TYR A 162 5.03 -8.65 -5.58
C TYR A 162 5.14 -7.72 -6.79
N ALA A 163 4.01 -7.13 -7.18
CA ALA A 163 3.94 -6.09 -8.20
C ALA A 163 3.52 -4.76 -7.56
N TYR A 164 4.32 -3.71 -7.75
CA TYR A 164 3.94 -2.34 -7.39
C TYR A 164 2.81 -1.87 -8.30
N ARG A 165 1.77 -1.28 -7.70
CA ARG A 165 0.56 -0.80 -8.39
C ARG A 165 0.14 0.58 -7.91
N ASP A 166 1.10 1.40 -7.51
CA ASP A 166 0.86 2.80 -7.19
C ASP A 166 0.36 3.54 -8.43
N THR A 167 -0.48 4.54 -8.20
CA THR A 167 -1.17 5.30 -9.24
C THR A 167 -0.85 6.78 -9.12
N ASN A 168 -1.10 7.53 -10.21
CA ASN A 168 -1.10 8.99 -10.16
C ASN A 168 -2.47 9.51 -10.63
N PRO A 169 -3.24 10.20 -9.77
CA PRO A 169 -2.98 10.47 -8.36
C PRO A 169 -3.09 9.19 -7.51
N GLU A 170 -2.36 9.17 -6.40
CA GLU A 170 -2.15 7.94 -5.61
C GLU A 170 -3.41 7.47 -4.87
N ASN A 171 -4.33 8.36 -4.57
CA ASN A 171 -5.58 8.04 -3.87
C ASN A 171 -6.69 7.52 -4.82
N VAL A 172 -6.40 7.32 -6.10
CA VAL A 172 -7.38 6.84 -7.10
C VAL A 172 -6.89 5.53 -7.71
N MET A 173 -7.74 4.49 -7.69
CA MET A 173 -7.45 3.16 -8.25
C MET A 173 -7.24 3.22 -9.76
N VAL A 174 -6.49 2.29 -10.35
CA VAL A 174 -6.06 2.36 -11.76
C VAL A 174 -7.26 2.51 -12.70
N GLY A 175 -7.13 3.40 -13.68
CA GLY A 175 -8.15 3.60 -14.71
C GLY A 175 -9.44 4.26 -14.19
N GLN A 176 -9.58 4.61 -12.91
CA GLN A 176 -10.74 5.37 -12.44
C GLN A 176 -10.61 6.86 -12.78
N TYR A 177 -11.75 7.54 -12.92
CA TYR A 177 -11.76 8.99 -13.15
C TYR A 177 -11.18 9.74 -11.95
N ILE A 178 -10.26 10.66 -12.21
CA ILE A 178 -9.67 11.54 -11.19
C ILE A 178 -10.72 12.51 -10.65
N ASP A 179 -11.49 13.12 -11.56
CA ASP A 179 -12.68 13.89 -11.24
C ASP A 179 -13.84 13.35 -12.07
N LYS A 180 -14.69 12.55 -11.42
CA LYS A 180 -15.86 11.91 -12.03
C LYS A 180 -16.86 12.91 -12.63
N ARG A 181 -16.86 14.17 -12.21
CA ARG A 181 -17.86 15.17 -12.61
C ARG A 181 -17.35 16.10 -13.70
N ASN A 182 -16.06 16.46 -13.67
CA ASN A 182 -15.54 17.53 -14.53
C ASN A 182 -14.35 17.13 -15.41
N SER A 183 -13.92 15.86 -15.40
CA SER A 183 -12.77 15.44 -16.20
C SER A 183 -12.95 14.06 -16.83
N THR A 184 -12.40 13.90 -18.02
CA THR A 184 -12.23 12.58 -18.66
C THR A 184 -10.91 11.92 -18.27
N LYS A 185 -10.03 12.63 -17.53
CA LYS A 185 -8.74 12.09 -17.10
C LYS A 185 -8.96 10.94 -16.10
N ARG A 186 -8.21 9.87 -16.33
CA ARG A 186 -8.19 8.69 -15.48
C ARG A 186 -6.82 8.60 -14.80
N SER A 187 -6.79 7.98 -13.63
CA SER A 187 -5.54 7.61 -12.98
C SER A 187 -4.80 6.57 -13.82
N GLU A 188 -3.48 6.63 -13.76
CA GLU A 188 -2.60 5.73 -14.46
C GLU A 188 -1.65 5.07 -13.46
N LEU A 189 -1.14 3.88 -13.82
CA LEU A 189 -0.07 3.25 -13.05
C LEU A 189 1.18 4.13 -13.11
N THR A 190 1.86 4.23 -11.98
CA THR A 190 3.19 4.80 -11.94
C THR A 190 4.22 3.73 -12.30
N ASN A 191 5.27 4.12 -13.01
CA ASN A 191 6.44 3.29 -13.26
C ASN A 191 7.53 3.50 -12.19
N ASP A 192 7.16 4.04 -11.03
CA ASP A 192 8.08 4.51 -10.00
C ASP A 192 7.68 3.90 -8.66
N ALA A 193 8.40 2.86 -8.24
CA ALA A 193 7.99 2.01 -7.13
C ALA A 193 7.93 2.76 -5.79
N LEU A 194 6.75 2.88 -5.20
CA LEU A 194 6.58 3.41 -3.85
C LEU A 194 6.04 2.36 -2.88
N GLY A 195 5.05 1.57 -3.29
CA GLY A 195 4.48 0.43 -2.57
C GLY A 195 3.37 0.78 -1.59
N LEU A 196 2.65 1.88 -1.80
CA LEU A 196 1.38 2.14 -1.10
C LEU A 196 0.26 1.24 -1.63
N LYS A 197 0.35 0.81 -2.88
CA LYS A 197 -0.52 -0.20 -3.48
C LYS A 197 0.29 -1.26 -4.23
N GLY A 198 -0.15 -2.52 -4.15
CA GLY A 198 0.45 -3.60 -4.94
C GLY A 198 -0.25 -4.93 -4.79
N TYR A 199 0.22 -5.92 -5.56
CA TYR A 199 -0.34 -7.28 -5.55
C TYR A 199 0.71 -8.27 -5.06
N PHE A 200 0.37 -9.10 -4.08
CA PHE A 200 1.15 -10.26 -3.70
C PHE A 200 0.63 -11.53 -4.38
N THR A 201 1.56 -12.43 -4.71
CA THR A 201 1.28 -13.83 -5.01
C THR A 201 2.17 -14.71 -4.13
N PRO A 202 1.65 -15.42 -3.12
CA PRO A 202 2.43 -16.42 -2.41
C PRO A 202 2.66 -17.63 -3.31
N ASN A 203 3.91 -18.06 -3.46
CA ASN A 203 4.24 -19.15 -4.39
C ASN A 203 4.45 -20.50 -3.67
N VAL A 204 4.63 -20.48 -2.35
CA VAL A 204 4.90 -21.69 -1.55
C VAL A 204 3.79 -21.91 -0.53
N ALA A 205 3.13 -23.07 -0.58
CA ALA A 205 2.13 -23.48 0.39
C ALA A 205 2.74 -23.89 1.74
N TYR A 206 1.90 -23.97 2.77
CA TYR A 206 2.27 -24.41 4.12
C TYR A 206 3.41 -23.57 4.73
N ALA A 207 3.48 -22.29 4.43
CA ALA A 207 4.55 -21.41 4.87
C ALA A 207 4.06 -20.46 5.98
N LYS A 208 4.79 -20.42 7.11
CA LYS A 208 4.65 -19.39 8.15
C LYS A 208 5.91 -18.54 8.21
N PHE A 209 5.76 -17.22 8.17
CA PHE A 209 6.89 -16.31 8.23
C PHE A 209 6.49 -14.92 8.73
N ASP A 210 7.47 -14.18 9.20
CA ASP A 210 7.34 -12.75 9.50
C ASP A 210 7.86 -11.95 8.28
N MET A 211 6.97 -11.26 7.58
CA MET A 211 7.31 -10.34 6.49
C MET A 211 7.67 -8.98 7.07
N ARG A 212 8.92 -8.56 6.92
CA ARG A 212 9.36 -7.22 7.30
C ARG A 212 8.95 -6.23 6.21
N VAL A 213 8.13 -5.25 6.58
CA VAL A 213 7.71 -4.15 5.73
C VAL A 213 8.48 -2.91 6.14
N ARG A 214 9.26 -2.36 5.19
CA ARG A 214 10.06 -1.16 5.41
C ARG A 214 9.73 -0.09 4.39
N LEU A 215 9.28 1.08 4.83
CA LEU A 215 9.33 2.29 4.01
C LEU A 215 10.71 2.91 4.18
N LEU A 216 11.60 2.68 3.20
CA LEU A 216 12.91 3.31 3.19
C LEU A 216 12.77 4.79 2.82
N HIS A 217 13.55 5.61 3.54
CA HIS A 217 13.76 7.03 3.27
C HIS A 217 15.24 7.21 2.93
N VAL A 218 15.54 7.47 1.65
CA VAL A 218 16.92 7.62 1.16
C VAL A 218 17.47 8.99 1.54
N GLN A 219 18.44 9.03 2.46
CA GLN A 219 19.01 10.28 2.97
C GLN A 219 20.14 10.82 2.07
N ARG A 220 20.70 9.99 1.18
CA ARG A 220 21.75 10.39 0.24
C ARG A 220 21.52 9.74 -1.13
N GLY A 221 21.29 10.55 -2.15
CA GLY A 221 21.01 10.08 -3.51
C GLY A 221 19.52 9.79 -3.71
N THR A 222 19.20 8.72 -4.44
CA THR A 222 17.82 8.33 -4.74
C THR A 222 17.62 6.83 -4.54
N LYS A 223 16.37 6.34 -4.57
CA LYS A 223 16.07 4.90 -4.54
C LYS A 223 16.45 4.16 -5.82
N TYR A 224 16.77 4.89 -6.89
CA TYR A 224 17.04 4.32 -8.19
C TYR A 224 18.40 3.62 -8.23
N VAL A 225 18.49 2.54 -9.02
CA VAL A 225 19.72 1.77 -9.20
C VAL A 225 20.84 2.66 -9.73
N GLY A 226 21.93 2.79 -8.95
CA GLY A 226 23.04 3.67 -9.29
C GLY A 226 22.66 5.15 -9.38
N ASN A 227 21.64 5.59 -8.62
CA ASN A 227 21.09 6.95 -8.63
C ASN A 227 20.59 7.42 -10.02
N ASN A 228 20.14 6.47 -10.86
CA ASN A 228 19.68 6.75 -12.21
C ASN A 228 18.29 6.15 -12.43
N LYS A 229 17.27 7.02 -12.54
CA LYS A 229 15.87 6.63 -12.76
C LYS A 229 15.68 5.69 -13.95
N ASN A 230 16.46 5.84 -15.02
CA ASN A 230 16.36 5.00 -16.21
C ASN A 230 16.81 3.55 -15.98
N LYS A 231 17.53 3.28 -14.89
CA LYS A 231 17.89 1.92 -14.46
C LYS A 231 16.83 1.26 -13.57
N GLY A 232 15.74 1.97 -13.28
CA GLY A 232 14.66 1.48 -12.42
C GLY A 232 14.99 1.49 -10.92
N THR A 233 14.13 0.85 -10.15
CA THR A 233 14.23 0.70 -8.70
C THR A 233 14.70 -0.71 -8.32
N PHE A 234 15.10 -0.91 -7.07
CA PHE A 234 15.44 -2.24 -6.57
C PHE A 234 14.20 -3.12 -6.43
N PRO A 235 14.33 -4.46 -6.56
CA PRO A 235 13.24 -5.40 -6.30
C PRO A 235 12.70 -5.26 -4.88
N PHE A 236 11.40 -5.53 -4.71
CA PHE A 236 10.70 -5.35 -3.44
C PHE A 236 11.27 -6.16 -2.27
N ASN A 237 11.89 -7.31 -2.55
CA ASN A 237 12.49 -8.20 -1.55
C ASN A 237 14.01 -8.12 -1.49
N ALA A 238 14.65 -7.26 -2.29
CA ALA A 238 16.11 -7.19 -2.40
C ALA A 238 16.63 -5.74 -2.47
N PRO A 239 16.42 -4.93 -1.41
CA PRO A 239 17.15 -3.66 -1.31
C PRO A 239 18.66 -3.94 -1.27
N SER A 240 19.46 -3.14 -1.98
CA SER A 240 20.91 -3.31 -1.94
C SER A 240 21.52 -2.82 -0.63
N ASP A 241 22.66 -3.38 -0.25
CA ASP A 241 23.39 -2.95 0.95
C ASP A 241 23.75 -1.46 0.91
N ASP A 242 24.18 -0.93 -0.24
CA ASP A 242 24.44 0.50 -0.43
C ASP A 242 23.18 1.34 -0.16
N LEU A 243 22.03 0.92 -0.70
CA LEU A 243 20.76 1.60 -0.46
C LEU A 243 20.40 1.58 1.03
N LEU A 244 20.59 0.45 1.71
CA LEU A 244 20.31 0.33 3.15
C LEU A 244 21.21 1.22 3.99
N VAL A 245 22.51 1.29 3.70
CA VAL A 245 23.49 2.10 4.46
C VAL A 245 23.19 3.60 4.35
N ARG A 246 22.67 4.05 3.22
CA ARG A 246 22.38 5.47 2.96
C ARG A 246 20.93 5.87 3.23
N SER A 247 20.12 4.98 3.82
CA SER A 247 18.70 5.21 4.09
C SER A 247 18.39 5.12 5.57
N GLY A 248 17.42 5.92 6.00
CA GLY A 248 16.62 5.65 7.20
C GLY A 248 15.37 4.83 6.86
N THR A 249 14.49 4.69 7.85
CA THR A 249 13.16 4.09 7.68
C THR A 249 12.12 5.00 8.31
N ASP A 250 11.08 5.35 7.58
CA ASP A 250 9.91 5.99 8.18
C ASP A 250 8.96 4.94 8.77
N PHE A 251 8.93 3.73 8.21
CA PHE A 251 8.18 2.60 8.76
C PHE A 251 9.01 1.33 8.69
N ASP A 252 9.00 0.52 9.75
CA ASP A 252 9.73 -0.75 9.79
C ASP A 252 9.08 -1.71 10.80
N GLN A 253 8.22 -2.61 10.32
CA GLN A 253 7.48 -3.54 11.18
C GLN A 253 7.42 -4.95 10.58
N LEU A 254 7.19 -5.94 11.44
CA LEU A 254 6.98 -7.34 11.05
C LEU A 254 5.48 -7.66 10.93
N LEU A 255 5.12 -8.34 9.85
CA LEU A 255 3.79 -8.86 9.59
C LEU A 255 3.81 -10.38 9.59
N PRO A 256 3.11 -11.04 10.53
CA PRO A 256 3.00 -12.49 10.51
C PRO A 256 2.10 -12.91 9.33
N VAL A 257 2.59 -13.82 8.50
CA VAL A 257 1.89 -14.37 7.34
C VAL A 257 1.81 -15.90 7.47
N HIS A 258 0.67 -16.46 7.07
CA HIS A 258 0.44 -17.88 7.01
C HIS A 258 -0.19 -18.26 5.66
N VAL A 259 0.59 -18.93 4.82
CA VAL A 259 0.12 -19.54 3.57
C VAL A 259 -0.37 -20.95 3.89
N LEU A 260 -1.69 -21.15 3.83
CA LEU A 260 -2.34 -22.34 4.41
C LEU A 260 -2.11 -23.60 3.58
N THR A 261 -2.32 -23.51 2.27
CA THR A 261 -2.35 -24.63 1.34
C THR A 261 -2.26 -24.09 -0.10
N GLU A 262 -2.39 -24.96 -1.10
CA GLU A 262 -2.47 -24.63 -2.53
C GLU A 262 -3.69 -25.27 -3.18
N PRO A 263 -4.34 -24.59 -4.16
CA PRO A 263 -5.45 -25.15 -4.91
C PRO A 263 -5.07 -26.44 -5.63
N SER A 264 -6.08 -27.18 -6.11
CA SER A 264 -5.83 -28.38 -6.90
C SER A 264 -5.12 -28.06 -8.21
N SER A 265 -4.10 -28.86 -8.52
CA SER A 265 -3.39 -28.82 -9.80
C SER A 265 -4.00 -29.77 -10.85
N GLY A 266 -5.13 -30.41 -10.51
CA GLY A 266 -5.80 -31.41 -11.35
C GLY A 266 -5.32 -32.85 -11.11
N ASN A 267 -4.38 -33.06 -10.18
CA ASN A 267 -3.95 -34.39 -9.78
C ASN A 267 -4.94 -35.03 -8.79
N ASP A 268 -4.99 -36.36 -8.79
CA ASP A 268 -5.83 -37.14 -7.89
C ASP A 268 -5.53 -36.82 -6.41
N GLY A 269 -6.58 -36.52 -5.63
CA GLY A 269 -6.49 -36.23 -4.20
C GLY A 269 -6.12 -34.78 -3.83
N ASP A 270 -5.73 -33.95 -4.80
CA ASP A 270 -5.36 -32.56 -4.54
C ASP A 270 -6.54 -31.72 -4.01
N TYR A 271 -7.72 -31.93 -4.57
CA TYR A 271 -8.92 -31.19 -4.17
C TYR A 271 -9.35 -31.55 -2.75
N GLU A 272 -9.32 -32.85 -2.43
CA GLU A 272 -9.63 -33.37 -1.10
C GLU A 272 -8.64 -32.85 -0.07
N ARG A 273 -7.34 -32.85 -0.38
CA ARG A 273 -6.29 -32.24 0.47
C ARG A 273 -6.57 -30.75 0.70
N PHE A 274 -6.80 -29.99 -0.36
CA PHE A 274 -7.07 -28.55 -0.29
C PHE A 274 -8.27 -28.23 0.60
N VAL A 275 -9.38 -28.95 0.42
CA VAL A 275 -10.58 -28.81 1.24
C VAL A 275 -10.31 -29.20 2.69
N GLN A 276 -9.60 -30.31 2.92
CA GLN A 276 -9.30 -30.79 4.27
C GLN A 276 -8.41 -29.80 5.04
N ASP A 277 -7.37 -29.25 4.41
CA ASP A 277 -6.48 -28.28 5.05
C ASP A 277 -7.24 -27.02 5.50
N LEU A 278 -8.17 -26.53 4.66
CA LEU A 278 -9.03 -25.40 5.01
C LEU A 278 -10.01 -25.77 6.12
N ALA A 279 -10.63 -26.95 6.05
CA ALA A 279 -11.54 -27.46 7.06
C ALA A 279 -10.87 -27.53 8.44
N ASP A 280 -9.66 -28.09 8.49
CA ASP A 280 -8.86 -28.20 9.71
C ASP A 280 -8.50 -26.82 10.27
N TYR A 281 -8.04 -25.91 9.40
CA TYR A 281 -7.63 -24.56 9.83
C TYR A 281 -8.81 -23.74 10.37
N PHE A 282 -9.91 -23.70 9.64
CA PHE A 282 -11.10 -22.93 10.00
C PHE A 282 -12.02 -23.65 11.00
N LYS A 283 -11.68 -24.89 11.39
CA LYS A 283 -12.48 -25.75 12.28
C LYS A 283 -13.90 -25.93 11.75
N LYS A 284 -13.99 -26.29 10.47
CA LYS A 284 -15.22 -26.50 9.70
C LYS A 284 -15.28 -27.92 9.17
N SER A 285 -16.47 -28.38 8.78
CA SER A 285 -16.59 -29.61 8.01
C SER A 285 -16.10 -29.41 6.57
N THR A 286 -15.67 -30.49 5.91
CA THR A 286 -15.28 -30.45 4.50
C THR A 286 -16.46 -30.04 3.61
N ASP A 287 -17.68 -30.38 3.97
CA ASP A 287 -18.88 -30.04 3.19
C ASP A 287 -19.20 -28.54 3.26
N GLU A 288 -19.06 -27.92 4.43
CA GLU A 288 -19.15 -26.45 4.57
C GLU A 288 -18.09 -25.75 3.70
N ILE A 289 -16.85 -26.23 3.71
CA ILE A 289 -15.77 -25.64 2.89
C ILE A 289 -16.08 -25.79 1.40
N LYS A 290 -16.52 -26.97 0.96
CA LYS A 290 -16.92 -27.21 -0.45
C LYS A 290 -18.06 -26.28 -0.87
N GLN A 291 -19.05 -26.08 -0.01
CA GLN A 291 -20.15 -25.16 -0.27
C GLN A 291 -19.64 -23.73 -0.45
N ILE A 292 -18.81 -23.21 0.48
CA ILE A 292 -18.26 -21.86 0.38
C ILE A 292 -17.43 -21.69 -0.89
N LEU A 293 -16.58 -22.67 -1.24
CA LEU A 293 -15.78 -22.63 -2.47
C LEU A 293 -16.66 -22.55 -3.72
N ARG A 294 -17.73 -23.35 -3.79
CA ARG A 294 -18.68 -23.34 -4.90
C ARG A 294 -19.40 -22.01 -5.02
N GLU A 295 -19.99 -21.52 -3.93
CA GLU A 295 -20.67 -20.23 -3.89
C GLU A 295 -19.73 -19.10 -4.30
N SER A 296 -18.47 -19.14 -3.83
CA SER A 296 -17.48 -18.14 -4.20
C SER A 296 -17.12 -18.15 -5.68
N ALA A 297 -17.06 -19.34 -6.30
CA ALA A 297 -16.79 -19.46 -7.74
C ALA A 297 -17.98 -18.93 -8.57
N GLU A 298 -19.22 -19.22 -8.16
CA GLU A 298 -20.44 -18.73 -8.81
C GLU A 298 -20.60 -17.21 -8.68
N GLN A 299 -20.04 -16.61 -7.62
CA GLN A 299 -20.17 -15.19 -7.30
C GLN A 299 -18.89 -14.39 -7.51
N GLN A 300 -17.82 -14.97 -8.06
CA GLN A 300 -16.48 -14.37 -8.05
C GLN A 300 -16.45 -12.95 -8.65
N GLU A 301 -17.33 -12.66 -9.59
CA GLU A 301 -17.45 -11.37 -10.27
C GLU A 301 -18.33 -10.33 -9.55
N ASN A 302 -18.99 -10.70 -8.45
CA ASN A 302 -20.01 -9.88 -7.79
C ASN A 302 -19.43 -8.81 -6.84
N SER A 303 -18.11 -8.74 -6.69
CA SER A 303 -17.46 -7.69 -5.91
C SER A 303 -17.41 -6.37 -6.69
N ASN A 304 -17.59 -5.26 -5.98
CA ASN A 304 -17.44 -3.93 -6.58
C ASN A 304 -16.02 -3.35 -6.42
N TYR A 305 -15.11 -4.06 -5.75
CA TYR A 305 -13.77 -3.57 -5.50
C TYR A 305 -12.83 -3.90 -6.66
N TRP A 306 -12.28 -2.83 -7.24
CA TRP A 306 -11.25 -2.87 -8.28
C TRP A 306 -10.05 -2.06 -7.84
N MET A 307 -8.85 -2.58 -8.08
CA MET A 307 -7.57 -1.87 -7.86
C MET A 307 -6.74 -1.81 -9.13
#